data_AF-A0A6M5YIY7-F1
#
_entry.id   AF-A0A6M5YIY7-F1
#
_cell.length_a   1.000
_cell.length_b   1.000
_cell.length_c   1.000
_cell.angle_alpha   90.00
_cell.angle_beta   90.00
_cell.angle_gamma   90.00
#
_symmetry.space_group_name_H-M   'P 1'
#
loop_
_entity.id
_entity.type
_entity.pdbx_description
1 polymer ?
#
loop_
_entity_poly.entity_id
_entity_poly.type
_entity_poly.pdbx_seq_one_letter_code
_entity_poly.pdbx_strand_id
1 'polypeptide(L)'
;MRATGSICLLAIGLAAGMAGTVFYLGQPRPAAAASNDRYQDYIMATGAVSVNMRVQTDGVWLLDYKAGKLLGTVIDRTQGKIIGFAEVDLTTEFQLQAKQDVHFLMTTGYITQGQSALYLAETSTGKFAVYTMGPGQNGGVVIRRHDMTKFREQVGGPPLPGGNVVPPALNQNVPLNNQ
;
A
#
# COMPACT_ATOMS: atom_id res chain seq x y z
N MET A 1 -5.03 18.20 61.74
CA MET A 1 -5.71 18.67 60.51
C MET A 1 -4.79 18.77 59.28
N ARG A 2 -3.50 19.15 59.40
CA ARG A 2 -2.59 19.22 58.24
C ARG A 2 -2.22 17.86 57.61
N ALA A 3 -2.05 16.81 58.42
CA ALA A 3 -1.67 15.47 57.93
C ALA A 3 -2.74 14.81 57.05
N THR A 4 -4.02 14.99 57.37
CA THR A 4 -5.14 14.39 56.62
C THR A 4 -5.28 14.99 55.23
N GLY A 5 -5.06 16.31 55.10
CA GLY A 5 -5.05 16.99 53.80
C GLY A 5 -3.92 16.52 52.89
N SER A 6 -2.72 16.30 53.46
CA SER A 6 -1.58 15.77 52.71
C SER A 6 -1.81 14.35 52.18
N ILE A 7 -2.46 13.48 52.95
CA ILE A 7 -2.79 12.11 52.52
C ILE A 7 -3.82 12.11 51.39
N CYS A 8 -4.86 12.96 51.47
CA CYS A 8 -5.84 13.09 50.40
C CYS A 8 -5.22 13.58 49.09
N LEU A 9 -4.32 14.57 49.15
CA LEU A 9 -3.62 15.07 47.96
C LEU A 9 -2.73 13.99 47.33
N LEU A 10 -2.03 13.19 48.16
CA LEU A 10 -1.23 12.06 47.69
C LEU A 10 -2.09 11.00 46.99
N ALA A 11 -3.24 10.64 47.56
CA ALA A 11 -4.13 9.64 46.97
C ALA A 11 -4.69 10.10 45.61
N ILE A 12 -5.05 11.37 45.48
CA ILE A 12 -5.51 11.96 44.21
C ILE A 12 -4.38 11.95 43.17
N GLY A 13 -3.17 12.35 43.56
CA GLY A 13 -2.01 12.33 42.67
C GLY A 13 -1.67 10.93 42.17
N LEU A 14 -1.74 9.92 43.05
CA LEU A 14 -1.51 8.53 42.68
C LEU A 14 -2.59 8.01 41.71
N ALA A 15 -3.86 8.29 42.00
CA ALA A 15 -4.97 7.87 41.14
C ALA A 15 -4.90 8.53 39.76
N ALA A 16 -4.60 9.82 39.70
CA ALA A 16 -4.41 10.55 38.44
C ALA A 16 -3.19 10.02 37.67
N GLY A 17 -2.08 9.74 38.36
CA GLY A 17 -0.87 9.16 37.74
C GLY A 17 -1.11 7.77 37.15
N MET A 18 -1.82 6.90 37.87
CA MET A 18 -2.19 5.57 37.37
C MET A 18 -3.15 5.66 36.19
N ALA A 19 -4.18 6.50 36.27
CA ALA A 19 -5.13 6.71 35.17
C ALA A 19 -4.41 7.23 33.92
N GLY A 20 -3.52 8.22 34.08
CA GLY A 20 -2.71 8.76 32.99
C GLY A 20 -1.80 7.69 32.37
N THR A 21 -1.16 6.85 33.20
CA THR A 21 -0.28 5.78 32.73
C THR A 21 -1.05 4.72 31.93
N VAL A 22 -2.22 4.29 32.42
CA VAL A 22 -3.08 3.32 31.72
C VAL A 22 -3.57 3.89 30.39
N PHE A 23 -3.99 5.16 30.36
CA PHE A 23 -4.40 5.80 29.11
C PHE A 23 -3.25 5.97 28.12
N TYR A 24 -2.06 6.32 28.60
CA TYR A 24 -0.91 6.59 27.75
C TYR A 24 -0.27 5.31 27.20
N LEU A 25 -0.12 4.27 28.03
CA LEU A 25 0.51 3.00 27.64
C LEU A 25 -0.48 1.99 27.06
N GLY A 26 -1.78 2.12 27.35
CA GLY A 26 -2.82 1.20 26.89
C GLY A 26 -3.27 1.43 25.45
N GLN A 27 -2.92 2.56 24.83
CA GLN A 27 -3.27 2.82 23.44
C GLN A 27 -2.29 2.13 22.49
N PRO A 28 -2.73 1.13 21.70
CA PRO A 28 -1.87 0.50 20.70
C PRO A 28 -1.47 1.56 19.67
N ARG A 29 -0.17 1.83 19.58
CA ARG A 29 0.36 2.66 18.49
C ARG A 29 0.17 1.88 17.19
N PRO A 30 -0.46 2.47 16.15
CA PRO A 30 -0.56 1.82 14.86
C PRO A 30 0.87 1.59 14.34
N ALA A 31 1.19 0.36 13.93
CA ALA A 31 2.36 0.16 13.10
C ALA A 31 2.00 0.73 11.73
N ALA A 32 2.68 1.81 11.38
CA ALA A 32 2.52 2.49 10.13
C ALA A 32 3.89 2.53 9.46
N ALA A 33 4.39 1.36 9.08
CA ALA A 33 5.58 1.27 8.24
C ALA A 33 5.13 1.25 6.78
N ALA A 34 5.29 2.39 6.10
CA ALA A 34 5.27 2.45 4.65
C ALA A 34 6.72 2.59 4.19
N SER A 35 7.30 1.49 3.74
CA SER A 35 8.64 1.44 3.15
C SER A 35 8.58 0.62 1.89
N ASN A 36 9.41 0.98 0.92
CA ASN A 36 9.61 0.25 -0.31
C ASN A 36 11.11 0.05 -0.54
N ASP A 37 11.48 -1.13 -1.02
CA ASP A 37 12.85 -1.44 -1.44
C ASP A 37 12.82 -2.24 -2.74
N ARG A 38 13.84 -2.05 -3.58
CA ARG A 38 13.97 -2.70 -4.88
C ARG A 38 15.35 -3.30 -5.02
N TYR A 39 15.40 -4.56 -5.41
CA TYR A 39 16.62 -5.25 -5.77
C TYR A 39 16.39 -6.16 -6.98
N GLN A 40 17.07 -5.86 -8.09
CA GLN A 40 16.98 -6.64 -9.34
C GLN A 40 15.53 -6.87 -9.78
N ASP A 41 15.12 -8.15 -9.79
CA ASP A 41 13.83 -8.68 -10.22
C ASP A 41 12.80 -8.74 -9.07
N TYR A 42 13.06 -8.01 -7.97
CA TYR A 42 12.20 -7.98 -6.80
C TYR A 42 11.94 -6.54 -6.34
N ILE A 43 10.69 -6.26 -5.98
CA ILE A 43 10.34 -5.08 -5.18
C ILE A 43 9.57 -5.56 -3.96
N MET A 44 9.92 -5.03 -2.79
CA MET A 44 9.18 -5.22 -1.55
C MET A 44 8.53 -3.90 -1.13
N ALA A 45 7.30 -3.96 -0.63
CA ALA A 45 6.66 -2.83 0.00
C ALA A 45 5.85 -3.26 1.23
N THR A 46 5.74 -2.38 2.22
CA THR A 46 4.93 -2.62 3.42
C THR A 46 3.80 -1.61 3.53
N GLY A 47 2.67 -2.05 4.06
CA GLY A 47 1.55 -1.15 4.38
C GLY A 47 0.63 -1.77 5.41
N ALA A 48 -0.11 -0.94 6.14
CA ALA A 48 -1.07 -1.43 7.13
C ALA A 48 -2.19 -2.24 6.45
N VAL A 49 -2.51 -3.38 7.05
CA VAL A 49 -3.58 -4.28 6.65
C VAL A 49 -4.35 -4.71 7.89
N SER A 50 -5.68 -4.65 7.82
CA SER A 50 -6.56 -5.07 8.90
C SER A 50 -7.20 -6.41 8.56
N VAL A 51 -6.62 -7.49 9.07
CA VAL A 51 -7.23 -8.84 9.03
C VAL A 51 -8.26 -9.05 10.13
N ASN A 52 -8.16 -8.29 11.23
CA ASN A 52 -9.13 -8.26 12.32
C ASN A 52 -9.45 -6.80 12.65
N MET A 53 -10.73 -6.44 12.74
CA MET A 53 -11.19 -5.08 13.04
C MET A 53 -10.54 -4.42 14.27
N ARG A 54 -10.02 -5.22 15.22
CA ARG A 54 -9.38 -4.71 16.44
C ARG A 54 -7.87 -4.56 16.36
N VAL A 55 -7.20 -5.22 15.40
CA VAL A 55 -5.73 -5.28 15.35
C VAL A 55 -5.24 -4.99 13.94
N GLN A 56 -4.55 -3.86 13.80
CA GLN A 56 -3.82 -3.54 12.58
C GLN A 56 -2.51 -4.32 12.55
N THR A 57 -2.24 -4.94 11.41
CA THR A 57 -1.02 -5.69 11.13
C THR A 57 -0.27 -5.06 9.96
N ASP A 58 1.01 -5.37 9.82
CA ASP A 58 1.77 -4.95 8.64
C ASP A 58 1.62 -6.01 7.55
N GLY A 59 1.05 -5.59 6.42
CA GLY A 59 1.06 -6.34 5.18
C GLY A 59 2.39 -6.14 4.47
N VAL A 60 2.96 -7.24 3.99
CA VAL A 60 4.16 -7.27 3.16
C VAL A 60 3.76 -7.68 1.76
N TRP A 61 4.16 -6.86 0.80
CA TRP A 61 4.00 -7.08 -0.63
C TRP A 61 5.35 -7.40 -1.22
N LEU A 62 5.40 -8.44 -2.05
CA LEU A 62 6.59 -8.84 -2.78
C LEU A 62 6.22 -9.04 -4.23
N LEU A 63 6.82 -8.24 -5.10
CA LEU A 63 6.70 -8.38 -6.53
C LEU A 63 7.88 -9.19 -7.04
N ASP A 64 7.61 -10.33 -7.70
CA ASP A 64 8.60 -11.15 -8.39
C ASP A 64 8.42 -10.98 -9.91
N TYR A 65 9.37 -10.30 -10.55
CA TYR A 65 9.35 -10.04 -11.99
C TYR A 65 9.55 -11.32 -12.79
N LYS A 66 10.43 -12.20 -12.31
CA LYS A 66 10.83 -13.41 -13.02
C LYS A 66 9.70 -14.42 -13.06
N ALA A 67 8.96 -14.55 -11.96
CA ALA A 67 7.76 -15.38 -11.88
C ALA A 67 6.52 -14.68 -12.46
N GLY A 68 6.56 -13.36 -12.63
CA GLY A 68 5.40 -12.56 -13.02
C GLY A 68 4.30 -12.59 -11.96
N LYS A 69 4.68 -12.61 -10.68
CA LYS A 69 3.74 -12.78 -9.56
C LYS A 69 3.81 -11.61 -8.59
N LEU A 70 2.64 -11.20 -8.13
CA LEU A 70 2.51 -10.37 -6.94
C LEU A 70 2.16 -11.28 -5.76
N LEU A 71 3.00 -11.25 -4.73
CA LEU A 71 2.83 -11.97 -3.49
C LEU A 71 2.44 -10.99 -2.39
N GLY A 72 1.57 -11.43 -1.50
CA GLY A 72 1.09 -10.64 -0.38
C GLY A 72 0.94 -11.50 0.85
N THR A 73 1.41 -10.99 1.98
CA THR A 73 1.29 -11.67 3.26
C THR A 73 1.13 -10.69 4.41
N VAL A 74 0.79 -11.18 5.59
CA VAL A 74 0.73 -10.42 6.84
C VAL A 74 1.57 -11.10 7.90
N ILE A 75 2.08 -10.29 8.82
CA ILE A 75 2.75 -10.78 10.02
C ILE A 75 1.68 -10.98 11.11
N ASP A 76 1.53 -12.22 11.58
CA ASP A 76 0.78 -12.52 12.78
C ASP A 76 1.48 -11.90 13.98
N ARG A 77 0.84 -10.92 14.62
CA ARG A 77 1.38 -10.28 15.82
C ARG A 77 1.38 -11.18 17.06
N THR A 78 0.51 -12.18 17.09
CA THR A 78 0.44 -13.12 18.22
C THR A 78 1.54 -14.16 18.14
N GLN A 79 1.87 -14.63 16.94
CA GLN A 79 2.90 -15.66 16.72
C GLN A 79 4.26 -15.09 16.31
N GLY A 80 4.33 -13.83 15.86
CA GLY A 80 5.53 -13.21 15.30
C GLY A 80 5.98 -13.82 13.97
N LYS A 81 5.05 -14.42 13.20
CA LYS A 81 5.35 -15.18 11.97
C LYS A 81 4.50 -14.72 10.80
N ILE A 82 4.98 -14.96 9.59
CA ILE A 82 4.27 -14.69 8.35
C ILE A 82 3.19 -15.76 8.12
N ILE A 83 1.97 -15.35 7.75
CA ILE A 83 0.83 -16.26 7.53
C ILE A 83 0.61 -16.51 6.03
N GLY A 84 1.28 -17.52 5.48
CA GLY A 84 1.13 -17.93 4.08
C GLY A 84 1.37 -16.81 3.06
N PHE A 85 1.18 -17.08 1.77
CA PHE A 85 1.22 -16.05 0.74
C PHE A 85 -0.06 -16.12 -0.08
N ALA A 86 -0.68 -14.95 -0.27
CA ALA A 86 -1.64 -14.74 -1.34
C ALA A 86 -0.86 -14.39 -2.61
N GLU A 87 -1.26 -14.97 -3.73
CA GLU A 87 -0.59 -14.74 -5.01
C GLU A 87 -1.57 -14.18 -6.05
N VAL A 88 -1.07 -13.29 -6.90
CA VAL A 88 -1.74 -12.84 -8.12
C VAL A 88 -0.78 -13.04 -9.28
N ASP A 89 -1.25 -13.71 -10.32
CA ASP A 89 -0.51 -13.85 -11.58
C ASP A 89 -0.64 -12.56 -12.40
N LEU A 90 0.43 -11.78 -12.45
CA LEU A 90 0.48 -10.52 -13.17
C LEU A 90 0.57 -10.71 -14.68
N THR A 91 1.02 -11.86 -15.16
CA THR A 91 1.10 -12.12 -16.60
C THR A 91 -0.30 -12.14 -17.20
N THR A 92 -1.21 -12.85 -16.55
CA THR A 92 -2.64 -12.89 -16.91
C THR A 92 -3.31 -11.54 -16.65
N GLU A 93 -3.04 -10.94 -15.48
CA GLU A 93 -3.71 -9.72 -15.04
C GLU A 93 -3.37 -8.49 -15.91
N PHE A 94 -2.10 -8.35 -16.29
CA PHE A 94 -1.61 -7.29 -17.17
C PHE A 94 -1.58 -7.71 -18.64
N GLN A 95 -2.00 -8.93 -18.99
CA GLN A 95 -1.99 -9.48 -20.36
C GLN A 95 -0.62 -9.31 -21.02
N LEU A 96 0.44 -9.68 -20.30
CA LEU A 96 1.81 -9.53 -20.75
C LEU A 96 2.15 -10.60 -21.79
N GLN A 97 2.88 -10.21 -22.83
CA GLN A 97 3.37 -11.18 -23.81
C GLN A 97 4.56 -11.95 -23.25
N ALA A 98 4.68 -13.23 -23.60
CA ALA A 98 5.81 -14.04 -23.20
C ALA A 98 7.13 -13.42 -23.71
N LYS A 99 8.15 -13.37 -22.83
CA LYS A 99 9.48 -12.78 -23.11
C LYS A 99 9.49 -11.26 -23.37
N GLN A 100 8.41 -10.56 -23.06
CA GLN A 100 8.40 -9.10 -23.10
C GLN A 100 9.20 -8.54 -21.92
N ASP A 101 10.04 -7.52 -22.19
CA ASP A 101 10.72 -6.77 -21.13
C ASP A 101 9.70 -5.83 -20.46
N VAL A 102 9.37 -6.16 -19.21
CA VAL A 102 8.33 -5.50 -18.42
C VAL A 102 8.95 -4.86 -17.20
N HIS A 103 8.54 -3.63 -16.92
CA HIS A 103 9.10 -2.85 -15.84
C HIS A 103 7.99 -2.31 -14.99
N PHE A 104 7.89 -2.85 -13.79
CA PHE A 104 6.91 -2.40 -12.81
C PHE A 104 7.47 -1.29 -11.91
N LEU A 105 6.56 -0.43 -11.45
CA LEU A 105 6.73 0.48 -10.33
C LEU A 105 5.69 0.09 -9.28
N MET A 106 6.12 0.01 -8.03
CA MET A 106 5.26 -0.43 -6.93
C MET A 106 5.42 0.49 -5.73
N THR A 107 4.30 0.90 -5.14
CA THR A 107 4.28 1.65 -3.88
C THR A 107 2.98 1.39 -3.13
N THR A 108 2.95 1.73 -1.85
CA THR A 108 1.77 1.61 -0.98
C THR A 108 1.33 2.97 -0.48
N GLY A 109 0.03 3.16 -0.31
CA GLY A 109 -0.53 4.37 0.32
C GLY A 109 -1.71 4.06 1.22
N TYR A 110 -1.85 4.83 2.30
CA TYR A 110 -3.00 4.72 3.20
C TYR A 110 -4.28 5.21 2.52
N ILE A 111 -5.30 4.36 2.49
CA ILE A 111 -6.64 4.76 2.03
C ILE A 111 -7.50 5.14 3.24
N THR A 112 -7.39 4.37 4.31
CA THR A 112 -8.07 4.64 5.58
C THR A 112 -7.26 4.03 6.73
N GLN A 113 -7.68 4.30 7.97
CA GLN A 113 -6.98 3.81 9.14
C GLN A 113 -6.91 2.28 9.14
N GLY A 114 -5.68 1.74 9.19
CA GLY A 114 -5.44 0.30 9.19
C GLY A 114 -5.53 -0.41 7.84
N GLN A 115 -5.70 0.34 6.74
CA GLN A 115 -5.79 -0.23 5.40
C GLN A 115 -5.01 0.58 4.37
N SER A 116 -4.10 -0.08 3.69
CA SER A 116 -3.31 0.48 2.59
C SER A 116 -3.72 -0.14 1.26
N ALA A 117 -3.64 0.65 0.20
CA ALA A 117 -3.59 0.16 -1.17
C ALA A 117 -2.15 -0.11 -1.58
N LEU A 118 -2.02 -1.07 -2.48
CA LEU A 118 -0.86 -1.24 -3.34
C LEU A 118 -1.18 -0.62 -4.70
N TYR A 119 -0.33 0.28 -5.15
CA TYR A 119 -0.35 0.85 -6.49
C TYR A 119 0.74 0.18 -7.31
N LEU A 120 0.35 -0.42 -8.43
CA LEU A 120 1.25 -1.16 -9.31
C LEU A 120 1.10 -0.64 -10.74
N ALA A 121 2.16 -0.05 -11.28
CA ALA A 121 2.20 0.43 -12.65
C ALA A 121 3.15 -0.43 -13.48
N GLU A 122 2.71 -0.91 -14.64
CA GLU A 122 3.58 -1.52 -15.64
C GLU A 122 3.90 -0.48 -16.72
N THR A 123 5.18 -0.18 -16.88
CA THR A 123 5.64 1.01 -17.62
C THR A 123 5.73 0.80 -19.13
N SER A 124 5.85 -0.45 -19.60
CA SER A 124 5.91 -0.75 -21.03
C SER A 124 4.53 -0.66 -21.68
N THR A 125 3.50 -1.25 -21.05
CA THR A 125 2.10 -1.25 -21.51
C THR A 125 1.32 -0.03 -21.05
N GLY A 126 1.81 0.68 -20.03
CA GLY A 126 1.12 1.84 -19.45
C GLY A 126 -0.12 1.48 -18.65
N LYS A 127 -0.22 0.24 -18.16
CA LYS A 127 -1.31 -0.23 -17.29
C LYS A 127 -1.02 0.09 -15.83
N PHE A 128 -2.06 0.46 -15.09
CA PHE A 128 -1.98 0.81 -13.67
C PHE A 128 -3.09 0.10 -12.91
N ALA A 129 -2.71 -0.61 -11.85
CA ALA A 129 -3.61 -1.40 -11.04
C ALA A 129 -3.57 -0.97 -9.58
N VAL A 130 -4.73 -1.09 -8.93
CA VAL A 130 -4.89 -0.82 -7.50
C VAL A 130 -5.33 -2.10 -6.81
N TYR A 131 -4.57 -2.54 -5.80
CA TYR A 131 -4.88 -3.71 -4.99
C TYR A 131 -5.04 -3.35 -3.53
N THR A 132 -5.80 -4.16 -2.79
CA THR A 132 -5.70 -4.20 -1.32
C THR A 132 -5.60 -5.63 -0.85
N MET A 133 -5.11 -5.77 0.38
CA MET A 133 -5.10 -7.04 1.09
C MET A 133 -6.18 -7.03 2.15
N GLY A 134 -6.83 -8.17 2.37
CA GLY A 134 -7.79 -8.33 3.46
C GLY A 134 -7.93 -9.78 3.91
N PRO A 135 -8.83 -10.05 4.86
CA PRO A 135 -9.03 -11.41 5.38
C PRO A 135 -9.52 -12.35 4.28
N GLY A 136 -8.86 -13.51 4.20
CA GLY A 136 -9.22 -14.64 3.37
C GLY A 136 -10.11 -15.63 4.13
N GLN A 137 -10.80 -16.49 3.38
CA GLN A 137 -11.82 -17.40 3.92
C GLN A 137 -11.27 -18.44 4.90
N ASN A 138 -9.97 -18.76 4.80
CA ASN A 138 -9.29 -19.81 5.57
C ASN A 138 -8.33 -19.24 6.63
N GLY A 139 -8.55 -18.01 7.11
CA GLY A 139 -7.70 -17.40 8.14
C GLY A 139 -6.34 -16.86 7.63
N GLY A 140 -6.12 -16.86 6.32
CA GLY A 140 -5.02 -16.16 5.67
C GLY A 140 -5.43 -14.80 5.11
N VAL A 141 -4.64 -14.28 4.18
CA VAL A 141 -4.98 -13.07 3.43
C VAL A 141 -5.36 -13.36 2.00
N VAL A 142 -6.09 -12.43 1.39
CA VAL A 142 -6.39 -12.42 -0.04
C VAL A 142 -6.07 -11.05 -0.62
N ILE A 143 -5.53 -11.04 -1.83
CA ILE A 143 -5.29 -9.84 -2.62
C ILE A 143 -6.52 -9.59 -3.48
N ARG A 144 -7.05 -8.37 -3.46
CA ARG A 144 -8.22 -7.95 -4.25
C ARG A 144 -7.81 -6.81 -5.17
N ARG A 145 -8.04 -6.97 -6.47
CA ARG A 145 -7.96 -5.85 -7.42
C ARG A 145 -9.22 -4.98 -7.27
N HIS A 146 -9.01 -3.68 -7.12
CA HIS A 146 -10.08 -2.68 -7.15
C HIS A 146 -10.25 -2.06 -8.52
N ASP A 147 -9.14 -1.80 -9.20
CA ASP A 147 -9.16 -1.11 -10.49
C ASP A 147 -7.96 -1.51 -11.38
N MET A 148 -8.14 -1.35 -12.68
CA MET A 148 -7.11 -1.47 -13.72
C MET A 148 -7.38 -0.43 -14.81
N THR A 149 -6.51 0.56 -14.90
CA THR A 149 -6.61 1.65 -15.88
C THR A 149 -5.36 1.71 -16.75
N LYS A 150 -5.39 2.57 -17.77
CA LYS A 150 -4.21 2.89 -18.58
C LYS A 150 -3.86 4.36 -18.36
N PHE A 151 -2.58 4.63 -18.10
CA PHE A 151 -2.04 5.99 -18.04
C PHE A 151 -1.28 6.39 -19.30
N ARG A 152 -1.11 5.44 -20.24
CA ARG A 152 -0.59 5.69 -21.58
C ARG A 152 -1.54 5.08 -22.60
N GLU A 153 -2.03 5.89 -23.53
CA GLU A 153 -2.65 5.35 -24.73
C GLU A 153 -1.56 4.76 -25.61
N GLN A 154 -1.82 3.57 -26.14
CA GLN A 154 -0.95 2.96 -27.14
C GLN A 154 -1.05 3.87 -28.37
N VAL A 155 0.00 4.66 -28.65
CA VAL A 155 0.10 5.48 -29.86
C VAL A 155 0.23 4.51 -31.03
N GLY A 156 -0.90 3.98 -31.49
CA GLY A 156 -1.03 2.92 -32.48
C GLY A 156 -1.66 3.42 -33.76
N GLY A 157 -1.19 4.55 -34.28
CA GLY A 157 -1.36 4.88 -35.70
C GLY A 157 -0.18 4.27 -36.47
N PRO A 158 -0.39 3.58 -37.61
CA PRO A 158 0.73 3.21 -38.47
C PRO A 158 1.54 4.47 -38.81
N PRO A 159 2.88 4.39 -38.87
CA PRO A 159 3.68 5.53 -39.31
C PRO A 159 3.18 5.93 -40.69
N LEU A 160 2.64 7.15 -40.80
CA LEU A 160 2.34 7.73 -42.11
C LEU A 160 3.67 7.75 -42.89
N PRO A 161 3.73 7.16 -44.09
CA PRO A 161 4.95 7.20 -44.88
C PRO A 161 5.29 8.67 -45.19
N GLY A 162 6.31 9.20 -44.52
CA GLY A 162 6.88 10.53 -44.79
C GLY A 162 6.65 11.64 -43.76
N GLY A 163 6.13 11.38 -42.57
CA GLY A 163 5.86 12.44 -41.58
C GLY A 163 6.97 12.63 -40.54
N ASN A 164 7.65 13.78 -40.54
CA ASN A 164 8.43 14.26 -39.40
C ASN A 164 7.63 14.13 -38.10
N VAL A 165 8.25 13.55 -37.07
CA VAL A 165 7.66 13.46 -35.72
C VAL A 165 7.55 14.87 -35.17
N VAL A 166 6.38 15.49 -35.29
CA VAL A 166 6.06 16.72 -34.55
C VAL A 166 5.76 16.29 -33.10
N PRO A 167 6.47 16.80 -32.09
CA PRO A 167 6.15 16.53 -30.69
C PRO A 167 4.71 16.96 -30.38
N PRO A 168 4.02 16.30 -29.42
CA PRO A 168 2.68 16.71 -29.01
C PRO A 168 2.72 18.18 -28.62
N ALA A 169 1.96 19.01 -29.34
CA ALA A 169 1.85 20.43 -29.07
C ALA A 169 1.36 20.60 -27.63
N LEU A 170 2.13 21.36 -26.85
CA LEU A 170 1.65 21.97 -25.61
C LEU A 170 0.31 22.64 -25.92
N ASN A 171 -0.76 22.13 -25.31
CA ASN A 171 -2.09 22.71 -25.40
C ASN A 171 -2.04 24.10 -24.75
N GLN A 172 -1.72 25.12 -25.56
CA GLN A 172 -1.58 26.53 -25.15
C GLN A 172 -2.93 27.23 -24.92
N ASN A 173 -4.06 26.52 -24.95
CA ASN A 173 -5.36 27.10 -24.66
C ASN A 173 -5.68 27.08 -23.16
N VAL A 174 -4.89 27.81 -22.38
CA VAL A 174 -5.36 28.37 -21.10
C VAL A 174 -5.74 29.81 -21.38
N PRO A 175 -7.04 30.17 -21.42
CA PRO A 175 -7.41 31.58 -21.42
C PRO A 175 -6.97 32.18 -20.09
N LEU A 176 -5.96 33.05 -20.15
CA LEU A 176 -5.62 34.00 -19.09
C LEU A 176 -6.81 34.95 -18.94
N ASN A 177 -7.78 34.59 -18.10
CA ASN A 177 -8.81 35.52 -17.70
C ASN A 177 -8.24 36.42 -16.61
N ASN A 178 -7.77 37.60 -17.03
CA ASN A 178 -7.60 38.75 -16.15
C ASN A 178 -9.00 39.25 -15.77
N GLN A 179 -9.39 39.07 -14.50
CA GLN A 179 -9.98 40.08 -13.61
C GLN A 179 -9.94 39.56 -12.17
#